data_AF-A0A843GS12-F1
#
_entry.id   AF-A0A843GS12-F1
#
_cell.length_a   1.000
_cell.length_b   1.000
_cell.length_c   1.000
_cell.angle_alpha   90.00
_cell.angle_beta   90.00
_cell.angle_gamma   90.00
#
_symmetry.space_group_name_H-M   'P 1'
#
loop_
_entity.id
_entity.type
_entity.pdbx_description
1 polymer ?
#
loop_
_entity_poly.entity_id
_entity_poly.type
_entity_poly.pdbx_seq_one_letter_code
_entity_poly.pdbx_strand_id
1 'polypeptide(L)'
;MTGKTYRKQRKKSTYISKGTGFSHARSRKPPKQLTAKQKLYRETKNQVDLVNKRLRNLDKSGYTGTWASGKLLNRMNVKKLQGRKILTKQKGVPKIKVNKNLSTTNLIAIHQATRQFLESKTSTTRGINETRKNVINSLQTTFSDMGNNISNEQAELLYSLFDNTDFEDISQYSNPSIVWTNVVDYIQKDTSEEELLDRLERYANVDINHDKDMREKVMKMIEYIKENR
;
A
#
# COMPACT_ATOMS: atom_id res chain seq x y z
N MET A 1 18.69 12.54 -70.07
CA MET A 1 17.40 12.97 -69.46
C MET A 1 17.69 13.47 -68.04
N THR A 2 18.30 14.65 -67.86
CA THR A 2 17.66 15.97 -67.60
C THR A 2 16.68 16.01 -66.42
N GLY A 3 17.06 16.74 -65.37
CA GLY A 3 16.10 17.28 -64.39
C GLY A 3 16.72 17.78 -63.08
N LYS A 4 17.70 18.69 -63.12
CA LYS A 4 18.01 19.56 -61.98
C LYS A 4 17.13 20.79 -62.07
N THR A 5 16.20 21.00 -61.14
CA THR A 5 15.39 22.22 -61.06
C THR A 5 15.87 23.14 -59.95
N TYR A 6 16.15 24.37 -60.37
CA TYR A 6 16.72 25.48 -59.64
C TYR A 6 15.73 26.11 -58.64
N ARG A 7 16.25 26.41 -57.44
CA ARG A 7 15.58 27.19 -56.39
C ARG A 7 15.72 28.69 -56.71
N LYS A 8 14.69 29.32 -57.28
CA LYS A 8 14.62 30.79 -57.46
C LYS A 8 14.21 31.47 -56.15
N GLN A 9 15.12 32.26 -55.58
CA GLN A 9 14.79 33.28 -54.59
C GLN A 9 13.88 34.34 -55.21
N ARG A 10 12.78 34.69 -54.53
CA ARG A 10 11.98 35.87 -54.87
C ARG A 10 11.89 36.83 -53.68
N LYS A 11 11.96 38.10 -54.07
CA LYS A 11 12.37 39.28 -53.32
C LYS A 11 11.38 39.68 -52.23
N LYS A 12 11.91 40.29 -51.17
CA LYS A 12 11.20 41.07 -50.15
C LYS A 12 10.33 42.13 -50.83
N SER A 13 9.04 42.14 -50.53
CA SER A 13 8.13 43.26 -50.81
C SER A 13 7.66 43.81 -49.47
N THR A 14 8.16 44.99 -49.13
CA THR A 14 7.74 45.81 -48.01
C THR A 14 6.40 46.45 -48.38
N TYR A 15 5.33 46.06 -47.68
CA TYR A 15 4.08 46.82 -47.69
C TYR A 15 3.92 47.49 -46.33
N ILE A 16 4.07 48.81 -46.33
CA ILE A 16 3.76 49.69 -45.21
C ILE A 16 2.24 49.89 -45.25
N SER A 17 1.49 49.21 -44.38
CA SER A 17 0.09 49.55 -44.14
C SER A 17 0.00 50.36 -42.85
N LYS A 18 -0.23 51.67 -42.97
CA LYS A 18 -0.66 52.53 -41.87
C LYS A 18 -2.10 52.15 -41.55
N GLY A 19 -2.28 51.32 -40.52
CA GLY A 19 -3.58 50.97 -39.96
C GLY A 19 -3.58 51.30 -38.48
N THR A 20 -4.29 52.36 -38.11
CA THR A 20 -4.61 52.77 -36.75
C THR A 20 -5.48 51.71 -36.07
N GLY A 21 -4.85 50.66 -35.54
CA GLY A 21 -5.47 49.67 -34.66
C GLY A 21 -5.00 49.92 -33.23
N PHE A 22 -5.86 50.47 -32.39
CA PHE A 22 -5.66 50.53 -30.95
C PHE A 22 -5.51 49.10 -30.40
N SER A 23 -4.27 48.66 -30.25
CA SER A 23 -3.90 47.45 -29.51
C SER A 23 -4.35 47.64 -28.06
N HIS A 24 -5.54 47.16 -27.71
CA HIS A 24 -5.89 46.89 -26.32
C HIS A 24 -4.96 45.76 -25.85
N ALA A 25 -3.78 46.14 -25.36
CA ALA A 25 -2.91 45.28 -24.58
C ALA A 25 -3.78 44.76 -23.43
N ARG A 26 -4.25 43.52 -23.53
CA ARG A 26 -4.88 42.85 -22.40
C ARG A 26 -3.83 42.81 -21.31
N SER A 27 -3.95 43.73 -20.35
CA SER A 27 -3.19 43.71 -19.11
C SER A 27 -3.24 42.28 -18.57
N ARG A 28 -2.10 41.57 -18.66
CA ARG A 28 -1.96 40.27 -18.01
C ARG A 28 -2.10 40.57 -16.53
N LYS A 29 -3.29 40.31 -15.97
CA LYS A 29 -3.52 40.42 -14.53
C LYS A 29 -2.37 39.70 -13.83
N PRO A 30 -1.70 40.33 -12.85
CA PRO A 30 -0.61 39.68 -12.13
C PRO A 30 -1.12 38.35 -11.56
N PRO A 31 -0.29 37.30 -11.53
CA PRO A 31 -0.71 36.00 -11.05
C PRO A 31 -1.33 36.15 -9.66
N LYS A 32 -2.61 35.81 -9.54
CA LYS A 32 -3.38 35.94 -8.30
C LYS A 32 -2.64 35.18 -7.19
N GLN A 33 -2.13 35.89 -6.19
CA GLN A 33 -1.40 35.26 -5.09
C GLN A 33 -2.31 34.25 -4.40
N LEU A 34 -1.85 33.00 -4.29
CA LEU A 34 -2.61 31.93 -3.67
C LEU A 34 -2.62 32.11 -2.15
N THR A 35 -3.80 31.99 -1.55
CA THR A 35 -3.93 31.91 -0.09
C THR A 35 -3.18 30.68 0.44
N ALA A 36 -2.79 30.70 1.73
CA ALA A 36 -2.13 29.56 2.37
C ALA A 36 -2.93 28.26 2.22
N LYS A 37 -4.27 28.31 2.39
CA LYS A 37 -5.16 27.16 2.18
C LYS A 37 -5.14 26.66 0.73
N GLN A 38 -5.07 27.55 -0.25
CA GLN A 38 -5.00 27.16 -1.67
C GLN A 38 -3.66 26.53 -2.04
N LYS A 39 -2.55 27.01 -1.47
CA LYS A 39 -1.22 26.40 -1.62
C LYS A 39 -1.22 24.99 -1.02
N LEU A 40 -1.66 24.87 0.24
CA LEU A 40 -1.81 23.58 0.92
C LEU A 40 -2.69 22.61 0.12
N TYR A 41 -3.84 23.06 -0.39
CA TYR A 41 -4.69 22.22 -1.24
C TYR A 41 -3.96 21.71 -2.49
N ARG A 42 -3.22 22.58 -3.20
CA ARG A 42 -2.48 22.19 -4.40
C ARG A 42 -1.40 21.16 -4.10
N GLU A 43 -0.61 21.39 -3.05
CA GLU A 43 0.43 20.46 -2.62
C GLU A 43 -0.16 19.12 -2.20
N THR A 44 -1.22 19.14 -1.39
CA THR A 44 -1.95 17.94 -0.96
C THR A 44 -2.50 17.19 -2.17
N LYS A 45 -3.07 17.90 -3.16
CA LYS A 45 -3.62 17.29 -4.37
C LYS A 45 -2.54 16.60 -5.20
N ASN A 46 -1.38 17.23 -5.36
CA ASN A 46 -0.24 16.65 -6.07
C ASN A 46 0.27 15.38 -5.38
N GLN A 47 0.44 15.42 -4.05
CA GLN A 47 0.82 14.24 -3.27
C GLN A 47 -0.20 13.11 -3.42
N VAL A 48 -1.49 13.42 -3.28
CA VAL A 48 -2.59 12.47 -3.45
C VAL A 48 -2.57 11.80 -4.82
N ASP A 49 -2.28 12.55 -5.88
CA ASP A 49 -2.22 11.99 -7.23
C ASP A 49 -1.01 11.04 -7.40
N LEU A 50 0.13 11.35 -6.79
CA LEU A 50 1.29 10.44 -6.71
C LEU A 50 0.98 9.19 -5.88
N VAL A 51 0.33 9.33 -4.73
CA VAL A 51 -0.10 8.21 -3.89
C VAL A 51 -1.05 7.29 -4.65
N ASN A 52 -2.08 7.86 -5.29
CA ASN A 52 -3.01 7.10 -6.13
C ASN A 52 -2.30 6.40 -7.31
N LYS A 53 -1.23 6.99 -7.87
CA LYS A 53 -0.39 6.32 -8.87
C LYS A 53 0.36 5.13 -8.27
N ARG A 54 0.98 5.29 -7.10
CA ARG A 54 1.68 4.20 -6.40
C ARG A 54 0.72 3.07 -6.04
N LEU A 55 -0.44 3.37 -5.47
CA LEU A 55 -1.48 2.39 -5.16
C LEU A 55 -1.90 1.58 -6.40
N ARG A 56 -2.12 2.24 -7.55
CA ARG A 56 -2.41 1.54 -8.81
C ARG A 56 -1.25 0.70 -9.34
N ASN A 57 -0.01 1.12 -9.12
CA ASN A 57 1.15 0.34 -9.55
C ASN A 57 1.33 -0.90 -8.67
N LEU A 58 1.14 -0.75 -7.36
CA LEU A 58 1.11 -1.89 -6.42
C LEU A 58 0.01 -2.87 -6.81
N ASP A 59 -1.16 -2.36 -7.18
CA ASP A 59 -2.27 -3.18 -7.66
C ASP A 59 -1.91 -3.99 -8.92
N LYS A 60 -1.34 -3.33 -9.92
CA LYS A 60 -0.85 -4.00 -11.14
C LYS A 60 0.24 -5.03 -10.86
N SER A 61 1.00 -4.85 -9.78
CA SER A 61 2.04 -5.80 -9.37
C SER A 61 1.51 -6.93 -8.48
N GLY A 62 0.19 -7.01 -8.25
CA GLY A 62 -0.42 -8.05 -7.42
C GLY A 62 -0.28 -7.83 -5.91
N TYR A 63 0.15 -6.64 -5.47
CA TYR A 63 0.32 -6.32 -4.05
C TYR A 63 -0.91 -5.68 -3.42
N THR A 64 -2.03 -5.52 -4.12
CA THR A 64 -3.29 -5.05 -3.54
C THR A 64 -3.94 -6.13 -2.68
N GLY A 65 -4.37 -5.76 -1.48
CA GLY A 65 -5.01 -6.68 -0.53
C GLY A 65 -4.04 -7.44 0.37
N THR A 66 -2.74 -7.48 0.05
CA THR A 66 -1.68 -8.02 0.93
C THR A 66 -1.52 -7.18 2.21
N TRP A 67 -0.99 -7.75 3.29
CA TRP A 67 -0.66 -7.02 4.53
C TRP A 67 0.20 -5.80 4.27
N ALA A 68 1.07 -5.83 3.26
CA ALA A 68 1.89 -4.69 2.88
C ALA A 68 1.03 -3.49 2.40
N SER A 69 -0.02 -3.76 1.63
CA SER A 69 -1.01 -2.74 1.22
C SER A 69 -2.00 -2.40 2.35
N GLY A 70 -2.31 -3.36 3.23
CA GLY A 70 -3.13 -3.19 4.43
C GLY A 70 -2.48 -2.27 5.47
N LYS A 71 -1.20 -2.52 5.84
CA LYS A 71 -0.39 -1.61 6.68
C LYS A 71 -0.27 -0.21 6.06
N LEU A 72 -0.20 -0.14 4.74
CA LEU A 72 -0.22 1.12 4.00
C LEU A 72 -1.53 1.89 4.25
N LEU A 73 -2.69 1.24 4.13
CA LEU A 73 -3.98 1.86 4.43
C LEU A 73 -4.12 2.16 5.92
N ASN A 74 -3.72 1.24 6.81
CA ASN A 74 -3.78 1.39 8.27
C ASN A 74 -2.94 2.58 8.78
N ARG A 75 -1.77 2.84 8.16
CA ARG A 75 -0.96 4.05 8.43
C ARG A 75 -1.67 5.34 8.03
N MET A 76 -2.53 5.29 7.01
CA MET A 76 -3.44 6.40 6.68
C MET A 76 -4.66 6.45 7.61
N ASN A 77 -4.51 6.13 8.91
CA ASN A 77 -5.53 6.13 9.97
C ASN A 77 -6.97 6.20 9.44
N VAL A 78 -7.39 5.09 8.80
CA VAL A 78 -8.55 5.03 7.92
C VAL A 78 -9.82 5.52 8.64
N LYS A 79 -9.89 5.33 9.95
CA LYS A 79 -10.96 5.81 10.84
C LYS A 79 -11.12 7.34 10.84
N LYS A 80 -10.05 8.14 10.74
CA LYS A 80 -10.14 9.61 10.70
C LYS A 80 -10.59 10.17 9.34
N LEU A 81 -10.48 9.39 8.26
CA LEU A 81 -10.72 9.84 6.88
C LEU A 81 -11.95 9.21 6.22
N GLN A 82 -12.45 8.07 6.73
CA GLN A 82 -13.63 7.37 6.21
C GLN A 82 -14.90 8.20 6.28
N GLY A 83 -15.10 9.00 7.33
CA GLY A 83 -16.33 9.76 7.57
C GLY A 83 -16.70 10.81 6.51
N ARG A 84 -15.84 11.06 5.50
CA ARG A 84 -16.08 12.08 4.45
C ARG A 84 -15.94 11.58 3.01
N LYS A 85 -16.01 10.26 2.76
CA LYS A 85 -15.79 9.66 1.42
C LYS A 85 -14.44 10.07 0.79
N ILE A 86 -13.43 10.38 1.63
CA ILE A 86 -12.07 10.75 1.20
C ILE A 86 -11.35 9.51 0.67
N LEU A 87 -11.56 8.36 1.31
CA LEU A 87 -11.16 7.08 0.78
C LEU A 87 -12.34 6.44 0.03
N THR A 88 -12.09 6.07 -1.22
CA THR A 88 -13.05 5.35 -2.07
C THR A 88 -12.36 4.12 -2.65
N LYS A 89 -13.12 3.17 -3.17
CA LYS A 89 -12.57 2.11 -4.02
C LYS A 89 -12.86 2.44 -5.49
N GLN A 90 -11.88 2.27 -6.36
CA GLN A 90 -12.06 2.31 -7.81
C GLN A 90 -11.54 0.98 -8.37
N LYS A 91 -12.46 0.14 -8.86
CA LYS A 91 -12.15 -1.24 -9.32
C LYS A 91 -11.42 -2.06 -8.25
N GLY A 92 -11.93 -2.05 -7.01
CA GLY A 92 -11.29 -2.74 -5.87
C GLY A 92 -10.11 -1.99 -5.24
N VAL A 93 -9.42 -1.14 -6.00
CA VAL A 93 -8.22 -0.40 -5.53
C VAL A 93 -8.60 0.80 -4.67
N PRO A 94 -7.98 1.00 -3.49
CA PRO A 94 -8.14 2.20 -2.70
C PRO A 94 -7.73 3.45 -3.48
N LYS A 95 -8.55 4.51 -3.39
CA LYS A 95 -8.33 5.79 -4.03
C LYS A 95 -8.69 6.93 -3.10
N ILE A 96 -7.74 7.84 -2.94
CA ILE A 96 -7.90 9.06 -2.13
C ILE A 96 -8.47 10.17 -3.02
N LYS A 97 -9.54 10.81 -2.57
CA LYS A 97 -10.17 11.98 -3.19
C LYS A 97 -10.04 13.18 -2.26
N VAL A 98 -9.46 14.26 -2.79
CA VAL A 98 -9.31 15.55 -2.09
C VAL A 98 -10.04 16.62 -2.88
N ASN A 99 -10.85 17.43 -2.19
CA ASN A 99 -11.60 18.54 -2.77
C ASN A 99 -11.22 19.87 -2.10
N LYS A 100 -11.51 20.99 -2.76
CA LYS A 100 -11.17 22.35 -2.28
C LYS A 100 -11.95 22.78 -1.03
N ASN A 101 -13.08 22.13 -0.78
CA ASN A 101 -14.02 22.47 0.29
C ASN A 101 -13.63 21.83 1.62
N LEU A 102 -12.62 20.96 1.65
CA LEU A 102 -12.07 20.43 2.89
C LEU A 102 -11.58 21.55 3.81
N SER A 103 -11.74 21.34 5.12
CA SER A 103 -11.16 22.23 6.13
C SER A 103 -9.63 22.18 6.04
N THR A 104 -8.97 23.25 6.50
CA THR A 104 -7.50 23.30 6.56
C THR A 104 -6.94 22.15 7.39
N THR A 105 -7.55 21.81 8.53
CA THR A 105 -7.18 20.67 9.38
C THR A 105 -7.21 19.35 8.62
N ASN A 106 -8.24 19.10 7.81
CA ASN A 106 -8.32 17.89 7.00
C ASN A 106 -7.26 17.86 5.90
N LEU A 107 -6.99 19.00 5.27
CA LEU A 107 -5.93 19.09 4.26
C LEU A 107 -4.55 18.81 4.87
N ILE A 108 -4.26 19.34 6.07
CA ILE A 108 -3.02 19.06 6.81
C ILE A 108 -2.90 17.57 7.13
N ALA A 109 -3.96 16.96 7.68
CA ALA A 109 -3.96 15.56 8.04
C ALA A 109 -3.74 14.65 6.81
N ILE A 110 -4.42 14.93 5.70
CA ILE A 110 -4.23 14.19 4.45
C ILE A 110 -2.82 14.40 3.92
N HIS A 111 -2.32 15.63 3.90
CA HIS A 111 -0.97 15.95 3.45
C HIS A 111 0.09 15.18 4.23
N GLN A 112 0.01 15.17 5.57
CA GLN A 112 0.94 14.43 6.42
C GLN A 112 0.89 12.92 6.14
N ALA A 113 -0.31 12.35 6.06
CA ALA A 113 -0.49 10.93 5.77
C ALA A 113 0.06 10.56 4.38
N THR A 114 -0.22 11.37 3.35
CA THR A 114 0.30 11.11 2.00
C THR A 114 1.81 11.29 1.91
N ARG A 115 2.38 12.26 2.62
CA ARG A 115 3.84 12.46 2.68
C ARG A 115 4.53 11.26 3.33
N GLN A 116 4.07 10.85 4.52
CA GLN A 116 4.62 9.69 5.22
C GLN A 116 4.53 8.41 4.39
N PHE A 117 3.41 8.20 3.69
CA PHE A 117 3.32 7.06 2.78
C PHE A 117 4.36 7.18 1.66
N LEU A 118 4.50 8.33 1.01
CA LEU A 118 5.47 8.52 -0.07
C LEU A 118 6.93 8.34 0.38
N GLU A 119 7.24 8.65 1.64
CA GLU A 119 8.55 8.46 2.25
C GLU A 119 8.82 7.01 2.67
N SER A 120 7.77 6.20 2.86
CA SER A 120 7.92 4.81 3.29
C SER A 120 8.49 3.91 2.18
N LYS A 121 9.40 2.98 2.54
CA LYS A 121 9.95 1.97 1.61
C LYS A 121 8.85 1.12 0.97
N THR A 122 7.82 0.78 1.75
CA THR A 122 6.65 -0.03 1.34
C THR A 122 5.72 0.67 0.35
N SER A 123 6.02 1.89 -0.07
CA SER A 123 5.26 2.59 -1.11
C SER A 123 5.61 2.15 -2.53
N THR A 124 6.61 1.28 -2.69
CA THR A 124 7.05 0.74 -3.97
C THR A 124 7.13 -0.78 -3.89
N THR A 125 6.92 -1.46 -5.02
CA THR A 125 7.07 -2.91 -5.14
C THR A 125 8.45 -3.38 -4.66
N ARG A 126 9.50 -2.66 -5.06
CA ARG A 126 10.88 -2.95 -4.64
C ARG A 126 11.03 -2.92 -3.11
N GLY A 127 10.56 -1.86 -2.46
CA GLY A 127 10.69 -1.76 -1.01
C GLY A 127 9.80 -2.74 -0.25
N ILE A 128 8.67 -3.18 -0.83
CA ILE A 128 7.89 -4.31 -0.30
C ILE A 128 8.73 -5.60 -0.35
N ASN A 129 9.35 -5.91 -1.50
CA ASN A 129 10.18 -7.10 -1.66
C ASN A 129 11.39 -7.10 -0.72
N GLU A 130 12.05 -5.95 -0.56
CA GLU A 130 13.16 -5.80 0.40
C GLU A 130 12.68 -6.01 1.85
N THR A 131 11.51 -5.49 2.20
CA THR A 131 10.93 -5.69 3.53
C THR A 131 10.58 -7.16 3.76
N ARG A 132 9.93 -7.82 2.79
CA ARG A 132 9.62 -9.26 2.82
C ARG A 132 10.88 -10.10 3.06
N LYS A 133 11.92 -9.89 2.26
CA LYS A 133 13.21 -10.57 2.41
C LYS A 133 13.81 -10.39 3.81
N ASN A 134 13.79 -9.17 4.33
CA ASN A 134 14.31 -8.90 5.67
C ASN A 134 13.51 -9.65 6.74
N VAL A 135 12.18 -9.69 6.64
CA VAL A 135 11.34 -10.42 7.60
C VAL A 135 11.61 -11.93 7.52
N ILE A 136 11.66 -12.50 6.31
CA ILE A 136 12.00 -13.93 6.10
C ILE A 136 13.35 -14.26 6.72
N ASN A 137 14.38 -13.47 6.42
CA ASN A 137 15.71 -13.68 7.00
C ASN A 137 15.67 -13.57 8.53
N SER A 138 14.95 -12.60 9.08
CA SER A 138 14.79 -12.46 10.54
C SER A 138 14.06 -13.65 11.17
N LEU A 139 13.04 -14.20 10.52
CA LEU A 139 12.36 -15.41 10.96
C LEU A 139 13.37 -16.56 11.01
N GLN A 140 14.11 -16.80 9.92
CA GLN A 140 15.12 -17.85 9.86
C GLN A 140 16.16 -17.71 10.99
N THR A 141 16.74 -16.52 11.18
CA THR A 141 17.70 -16.28 12.26
C THR A 141 17.08 -16.54 13.63
N THR A 142 15.88 -16.02 13.89
CA THR A 142 15.21 -16.18 15.19
C THR A 142 14.98 -17.65 15.51
N PHE A 143 14.50 -18.43 14.55
CA PHE A 143 14.27 -19.86 14.74
C PHE A 143 15.59 -20.63 14.88
N SER A 144 16.61 -20.31 14.08
CA SER A 144 17.96 -20.88 14.25
C SER A 144 18.53 -20.65 15.64
N ASP A 145 18.39 -19.45 16.20
CA ASP A 145 18.83 -19.11 17.55
C ASP A 145 18.08 -19.90 18.63
N MET A 146 16.85 -20.34 18.34
CA MET A 146 16.05 -21.22 19.20
C MET A 146 16.33 -22.72 18.98
N GLY A 147 17.33 -23.07 18.15
CA GLY A 147 17.69 -24.45 17.83
C GLY A 147 16.81 -25.11 16.77
N ASN A 148 15.92 -24.37 16.11
CA ASN A 148 15.02 -24.85 15.07
C ASN A 148 15.40 -24.23 13.72
N ASN A 149 16.00 -24.97 12.79
CA ASN A 149 16.30 -24.42 11.47
C ASN A 149 15.09 -24.56 10.54
N ILE A 150 14.51 -23.44 10.11
CA ILE A 150 13.42 -23.43 9.13
C ILE A 150 13.97 -23.17 7.71
N SER A 151 13.40 -23.85 6.72
CA SER A 151 13.74 -23.62 5.30
C SER A 151 13.23 -22.25 4.82
N ASN A 152 13.66 -21.82 3.63
CA ASN A 152 13.17 -20.59 3.04
C ASN A 152 11.67 -20.69 2.70
N GLU A 153 11.22 -21.85 2.23
CA GLU A 153 9.81 -22.15 1.94
C GLU A 153 8.97 -22.09 3.22
N GLN A 154 9.46 -22.66 4.32
CA GLN A 154 8.81 -22.57 5.62
C GLN A 154 8.75 -21.13 6.14
N ALA A 155 9.83 -20.36 5.99
CA ALA A 155 9.84 -18.95 6.37
C ALA A 155 8.90 -18.09 5.51
N GLU A 156 8.75 -18.41 4.23
CA GLU A 156 7.77 -17.78 3.33
C GLU A 156 6.33 -18.12 3.72
N LEU A 157 6.05 -19.35 4.11
CA LEU A 157 4.75 -19.77 4.65
C LEU A 157 4.41 -19.06 5.96
N LEU A 158 5.38 -18.93 6.88
CA LEU A 158 5.19 -18.15 8.10
C LEU A 158 4.96 -16.67 7.77
N TYR A 159 5.67 -16.11 6.79
CA TYR A 159 5.42 -14.74 6.35
C TYR A 159 4.01 -14.57 5.78
N SER A 160 3.49 -15.54 5.02
CA SER A 160 2.14 -15.42 4.44
C SER A 160 1.02 -15.49 5.48
N LEU A 161 1.26 -16.12 6.63
CA LEU A 161 0.34 -16.11 7.76
C LEU A 161 0.11 -14.70 8.36
N PHE A 162 1.01 -13.71 8.12
CA PHE A 162 0.72 -12.31 8.47
C PHE A 162 -0.43 -11.68 7.67
N ASP A 163 -0.77 -12.27 6.52
CA ASP A 163 -1.89 -11.83 5.66
C ASP A 163 -3.17 -12.61 5.96
N ASN A 164 -3.12 -13.63 6.83
CA ASN A 164 -4.25 -14.48 7.18
C ASN A 164 -5.05 -13.83 8.34
N THR A 165 -6.31 -13.47 8.06
CA THR A 165 -7.19 -12.81 9.04
C THR A 165 -7.52 -13.70 10.23
N ASP A 166 -7.61 -15.02 10.01
CA ASP A 166 -7.88 -15.99 11.08
C ASP A 166 -6.65 -16.09 11.99
N PHE A 167 -5.43 -16.06 11.43
CA PHE A 167 -4.18 -16.00 12.20
C PHE A 167 -4.08 -14.72 13.05
N GLU A 168 -4.42 -13.55 12.48
CA GLU A 168 -4.45 -12.28 13.21
C GLU A 168 -5.46 -12.32 14.37
N ASP A 169 -6.64 -12.92 14.16
CA ASP A 169 -7.65 -13.09 15.19
C ASP A 169 -7.21 -14.06 16.29
N ILE A 170 -6.68 -15.24 15.95
CA ILE A 170 -6.16 -16.23 16.91
C ILE A 170 -5.05 -15.60 17.77
N SER A 171 -4.16 -14.83 17.13
CA SER A 171 -3.05 -14.15 17.78
C SER A 171 -3.47 -13.01 18.73
N GLN A 172 -4.75 -12.63 18.78
CA GLN A 172 -5.25 -11.69 19.80
C GLN A 172 -5.54 -12.38 21.13
N TYR A 173 -5.81 -13.69 21.11
CA TYR A 173 -6.15 -14.48 22.30
C TYR A 173 -4.94 -15.20 22.91
N SER A 174 -3.80 -15.15 22.23
CA SER A 174 -2.54 -15.79 22.64
C SER A 174 -1.38 -14.82 22.39
N ASN A 175 -0.22 -15.04 23.04
CA ASN A 175 0.98 -14.34 22.61
C ASN A 175 1.34 -14.80 21.17
N PRO A 176 1.47 -13.90 20.18
CA PRO A 176 1.78 -14.28 18.80
C PRO A 176 2.99 -15.21 18.71
N SER A 177 4.02 -15.03 19.53
CA SER A 177 5.21 -15.89 19.52
C SER A 177 4.88 -17.35 19.82
N ILE A 178 3.91 -17.61 20.70
CA ILE A 178 3.50 -18.98 21.07
C ILE A 178 2.74 -19.65 19.93
N VAL A 179 1.87 -18.90 19.24
CA VAL A 179 1.17 -19.39 18.05
C VAL A 179 2.20 -19.77 16.99
N TRP A 180 3.18 -18.90 16.74
CA TRP A 180 4.26 -19.16 15.79
C TRP A 180 5.08 -20.40 16.10
N THR A 181 5.51 -20.58 17.36
CA THR A 181 6.31 -21.75 17.74
C THR A 181 5.54 -23.05 17.54
N ASN A 182 4.26 -23.09 17.90
CA ASN A 182 3.44 -24.30 17.73
C ASN A 182 3.14 -24.60 16.26
N VAL A 183 2.91 -23.56 15.44
CA VAL A 183 2.75 -23.71 13.98
C VAL A 183 4.03 -24.22 13.34
N VAL A 184 5.21 -23.73 13.74
CA VAL A 184 6.49 -24.24 13.22
C VAL A 184 6.72 -25.69 13.64
N ASP A 185 6.44 -26.02 14.89
CA ASP A 185 6.50 -27.41 15.36
C ASP A 185 5.60 -28.32 14.53
N TYR A 186 4.38 -27.88 14.22
CA TYR A 186 3.45 -28.60 13.36
C TYR A 186 4.00 -28.82 11.95
N ILE A 187 4.56 -27.77 11.34
CA ILE A 187 5.17 -27.81 10.00
C ILE A 187 6.42 -28.72 9.97
N GLN A 188 7.22 -28.75 11.04
CA GLN A 188 8.50 -29.48 11.07
C GLN A 188 8.35 -30.93 11.52
N LYS A 189 7.48 -31.20 12.50
CA LYS A 189 7.41 -32.49 13.19
C LYS A 189 6.26 -33.37 12.70
N ASP A 190 5.46 -32.89 11.75
CA ASP A 190 4.31 -33.61 11.19
C ASP A 190 3.34 -34.10 12.29
N THR A 191 3.19 -33.31 13.36
CA THR A 191 2.26 -33.59 14.46
C THR A 191 0.81 -33.55 13.97
N SER A 192 -0.10 -34.24 14.67
CA SER A 192 -1.51 -34.25 14.28
C SER A 192 -2.18 -32.88 14.46
N GLU A 193 -3.33 -32.69 13.79
CA GLU A 193 -4.14 -31.48 13.94
C GLU A 193 -4.65 -31.33 15.38
N GLU A 194 -5.13 -32.42 15.98
CA GLU A 194 -5.51 -32.45 17.40
C GLU A 194 -4.36 -32.03 18.31
N GLU A 195 -3.13 -32.45 18.04
CA GLU A 195 -2.00 -32.08 18.89
C GLU A 195 -1.66 -30.59 18.77
N LEU A 196 -1.79 -30.00 17.58
CA LEU A 196 -1.65 -28.56 17.40
C LEU A 196 -2.79 -27.81 18.11
N LEU A 197 -4.02 -28.27 18.01
CA LEU A 197 -5.18 -27.69 18.71
C LEU A 197 -4.97 -27.69 20.23
N ASP A 198 -4.58 -28.83 20.81
CA ASP A 198 -4.32 -28.98 22.24
C ASP A 198 -3.17 -28.09 22.73
N ARG A 199 -2.15 -27.90 21.88
CA ARG A 199 -1.04 -26.99 22.19
C ARG A 199 -1.48 -25.54 22.14
N LEU A 200 -2.26 -25.14 21.14
CA LEU A 200 -2.78 -23.77 21.04
C LEU A 200 -3.76 -23.45 22.18
N GLU A 201 -4.63 -24.39 22.55
CA GLU A 201 -5.57 -24.24 23.66
C GLU A 201 -4.86 -24.03 24.99
N ARG A 202 -3.79 -24.79 25.26
CA ARG A 202 -3.00 -24.65 26.50
C ARG A 202 -2.41 -23.25 26.74
N TYR A 203 -2.22 -22.47 25.68
CA TYR A 203 -1.61 -21.14 25.75
C TYR A 203 -2.55 -20.01 25.30
N ALA A 204 -3.75 -20.35 24.86
CA ALA A 204 -4.79 -19.39 24.55
C ALA A 204 -5.56 -19.00 25.80
N ASN A 205 -5.94 -17.73 25.88
CA ASN A 205 -6.83 -17.23 26.92
C ASN A 205 -8.32 -17.47 26.56
N VAL A 206 -8.59 -18.48 25.72
CA VAL A 206 -9.88 -18.90 25.18
C VAL A 206 -9.89 -20.42 25.11
N ASP A 207 -11.03 -21.02 25.45
CA ASP A 207 -11.31 -22.45 25.28
C ASP A 207 -11.57 -22.75 23.80
N ILE A 208 -10.51 -23.13 23.08
CA ILE A 208 -10.55 -23.34 21.63
C ILE A 208 -11.44 -24.54 21.30
N ASN A 209 -11.45 -25.60 22.11
CA ASN A 209 -12.19 -26.82 21.80
C ASN A 209 -13.70 -26.65 21.95
N HIS A 210 -14.15 -25.78 22.87
CA HIS A 210 -15.58 -25.51 23.09
C HIS A 210 -16.09 -24.26 22.37
N ASP A 211 -15.21 -23.33 21.97
CA ASP A 211 -15.54 -22.22 21.09
C ASP A 211 -15.53 -22.64 19.62
N LYS A 212 -16.72 -22.86 19.05
CA LYS A 212 -16.88 -23.30 17.65
C LYS A 212 -16.27 -22.34 16.63
N ASP A 213 -16.35 -21.02 16.88
CA ASP A 213 -15.78 -20.01 15.97
C ASP A 213 -14.25 -20.07 16.01
N MET A 214 -13.68 -20.15 17.22
CA MET A 214 -12.23 -20.25 17.38
C MET A 214 -11.67 -21.54 16.79
N ARG A 215 -12.34 -22.68 17.03
CA ARG A 215 -11.96 -23.96 16.45
C ARG A 215 -11.98 -23.91 14.93
N GLU A 216 -13.05 -23.36 14.33
CA GLU A 216 -13.16 -23.22 12.88
C GLU A 216 -12.01 -22.38 12.30
N LYS A 217 -11.64 -21.27 12.96
CA LYS A 217 -10.49 -20.43 12.56
C LYS A 217 -9.17 -21.17 12.62
N VAL A 218 -8.92 -21.93 13.69
CA VAL A 218 -7.68 -22.73 13.81
C VAL A 218 -7.64 -23.81 12.72
N MET A 219 -8.77 -24.47 12.43
CA MET A 219 -8.84 -25.45 11.34
C MET A 219 -8.57 -24.82 9.97
N LYS A 220 -9.14 -23.65 9.67
CA LYS A 220 -8.85 -22.90 8.43
C LYS A 220 -7.38 -22.52 8.31
N MET A 221 -6.73 -22.13 9.41
CA MET A 221 -5.30 -21.87 9.45
C MET A 221 -4.49 -23.14 9.15
N ILE A 222 -4.88 -24.29 9.71
CA ILE A 222 -4.24 -25.59 9.46
C ILE A 222 -4.39 -26.01 8.00
N GLU A 223 -5.60 -25.91 7.45
CA GLU A 223 -5.87 -26.18 6.02
C GLU A 223 -5.01 -25.30 5.12
N TYR A 224 -4.95 -24.00 5.41
CA TYR A 224 -4.09 -23.07 4.69
C TYR A 224 -2.61 -23.47 4.75
N ILE A 225 -2.11 -23.89 5.91
CA ILE A 225 -0.74 -24.39 6.07
C ILE A 225 -0.51 -25.63 5.18
N LYS A 226 -1.44 -26.59 5.18
CA LYS A 226 -1.33 -27.82 4.37
C LYS A 226 -1.33 -27.55 2.87
N GLU A 227 -2.18 -26.64 2.40
CA GLU A 227 -2.28 -26.29 0.98
C GLU A 227 -1.03 -25.58 0.44
N ASN A 228 -0.23 -24.98 1.32
CA ASN A 228 0.92 -24.14 0.96
C ASN A 228 2.26 -24.69 1.47
N ARG A 229 2.30 -25.95 1.93
CA ARG A 229 3.50 -26.68 2.38
C ARG A 229 4.23 -27.37 1.22
#